data_AF-A0A1Z9M295-F1
#
_entry.id   AF-A0A1Z9M295-F1
#
_cell.length_a   1.000
_cell.length_b   1.000
_cell.length_c   1.000
_cell.angle_alpha   90.00
_cell.angle_beta   90.00
_cell.angle_gamma   90.00
#
_symmetry.space_group_name_H-M   'P 1'
#
loop_
_entity.id
_entity.type
_entity.pdbx_description
1 polymer ?
#
loop_
_entity_poly.entity_id
_entity_poly.type
_entity_poly.pdbx_seq_one_letter_code
_entity_poly.pdbx_strand_id
1 'polypeptide(L)'
;MKKLLFVAMALVFSSCDNSEIKEEIASVKKDITALSAKLDRINDSIKKINTNSGSKGNPKPQADPNAVYNIPVSGSVVKGDKNAPVTITYFTDFQ
;
A
#
# COMPACT_ATOMS: atom_id res chain seq x y z
N MET A 1 28.53 -67.92 3.23
CA MET A 1 27.96 -67.27 4.44
C MET A 1 27.86 -65.74 4.34
N LYS A 2 28.80 -65.03 3.67
CA LYS A 2 28.70 -63.56 3.46
C LYS A 2 27.50 -63.08 2.62
N LYS A 3 27.02 -63.89 1.65
CA LYS A 3 25.84 -63.55 0.83
C LYS A 3 24.51 -63.64 1.61
N LEU A 4 24.45 -64.44 2.67
CA LEU A 4 23.26 -64.58 3.52
C LEU A 4 23.19 -63.44 4.57
N LEU A 5 24.36 -62.95 5.01
CA LEU A 5 24.48 -61.79 5.89
C LEU A 5 24.02 -60.48 5.20
N PHE A 6 24.30 -60.33 3.90
CA PHE A 6 23.89 -59.14 3.13
C PHE A 6 22.39 -59.05 2.87
N VAL A 7 21.68 -60.19 2.77
CA VAL A 7 20.22 -60.21 2.57
C VAL A 7 19.47 -59.88 3.86
N ALA A 8 19.99 -60.29 5.01
CA ALA A 8 19.39 -59.96 6.31
C ALA A 8 19.50 -58.46 6.66
N MET A 9 20.52 -57.76 6.17
CA MET A 9 20.71 -56.33 6.41
C MET A 9 19.88 -55.43 5.48
N ALA A 10 19.37 -55.97 4.36
CA ALA A 10 18.50 -55.24 3.43
C ALA A 10 17.02 -55.21 3.86
N LEU A 11 16.60 -56.09 4.78
CA LEU A 11 15.23 -56.16 5.27
C LEU A 11 14.91 -55.21 6.44
N VAL A 12 15.89 -54.42 6.90
CA VAL A 12 15.73 -53.54 8.08
C VAL A 12 15.33 -52.10 7.69
N PHE A 13 15.18 -51.77 6.40
CA PHE A 13 14.91 -50.39 5.94
C PHE A 13 13.48 -50.12 5.44
N SER A 14 12.53 -51.05 5.57
CA SER A 14 11.20 -50.90 4.94
C SER A 14 10.05 -50.49 5.86
N SER A 15 10.31 -49.86 7.00
CA SER A 15 9.21 -49.41 7.89
C SER A 15 9.49 -48.05 8.53
N CYS A 16 9.53 -47.00 7.69
CA CYS A 16 9.17 -45.66 8.16
C CYS A 16 7.68 -45.45 7.87
N ASP A 17 6.84 -45.62 8.89
CA ASP A 17 5.42 -45.23 8.83
C ASP A 17 5.35 -43.70 8.70
N ASN A 18 5.03 -43.22 7.50
CA ASN A 18 4.95 -41.80 7.14
C ASN A 18 3.50 -41.29 7.15
N SER A 19 2.62 -41.94 7.92
CA SER A 19 1.18 -41.61 7.99
C SER A 19 0.94 -40.19 8.53
N GLU A 20 1.58 -39.80 9.64
CA GLU A 20 1.50 -38.43 10.19
C GLU A 20 2.04 -37.38 9.23
N ILE A 21 3.19 -37.66 8.58
CA ILE A 21 3.79 -36.74 7.61
C ILE A 21 2.87 -36.52 6.40
N LYS A 22 2.13 -37.55 5.95
CA LYS A 22 1.16 -37.41 4.84
C LYS A 22 -0.03 -36.54 5.23
N GLU A 23 -0.49 -36.63 6.47
CA GLU A 23 -1.61 -35.84 6.98
C GLU A 23 -1.24 -34.36 7.15
N GLU A 24 -0.06 -34.08 7.69
CA GLU A 24 0.50 -32.73 7.77
C GLU A 24 0.75 -32.12 6.38
N ILE A 25 1.22 -32.90 5.41
CA ILE A 25 1.37 -32.42 4.02
C ILE A 25 0.00 -32.10 3.40
N ALA A 26 -1.03 -32.89 3.70
CA ALA A 26 -2.38 -32.66 3.19
C ALA A 26 -3.00 -31.38 3.77
N SER A 27 -2.80 -31.11 5.07
CA SER A 27 -3.28 -29.87 5.71
C SER A 27 -2.54 -28.64 5.18
N VAL A 28 -1.21 -28.71 5.07
CA VAL A 28 -0.40 -27.63 4.48
C VAL A 28 -0.80 -27.35 3.03
N LYS A 29 -1.07 -28.37 2.23
CA LYS A 29 -1.56 -28.20 0.84
C LYS A 29 -2.93 -27.54 0.77
N LYS A 30 -3.83 -27.90 1.68
CA LYS A 30 -5.16 -27.28 1.81
C LYS A 30 -5.03 -25.79 2.16
N ASP A 31 -4.15 -25.45 3.09
CA ASP A 31 -3.92 -24.07 3.51
C ASP A 31 -3.29 -23.24 2.40
N ILE A 32 -2.31 -23.78 1.67
CA ILE A 32 -1.72 -23.13 0.48
C ILE A 32 -2.81 -22.81 -0.56
N THR A 33 -3.71 -23.77 -0.82
CA THR A 33 -4.81 -23.59 -1.79
C THR A 33 -5.84 -22.57 -1.32
N ALA A 34 -6.13 -22.53 -0.01
CA ALA A 34 -7.03 -21.53 0.56
C ALA A 34 -6.42 -20.13 0.54
N LEU A 35 -5.10 -20.01 0.77
CA LEU A 35 -4.37 -18.75 0.69
C LEU A 35 -4.30 -18.23 -0.74
N SER A 36 -4.03 -19.09 -1.73
CA SER A 36 -4.02 -18.68 -3.14
C SER A 36 -5.40 -18.14 -3.56
N ALA A 37 -6.48 -18.83 -3.20
CA ALA A 37 -7.84 -18.36 -3.47
C ALA A 37 -8.17 -17.02 -2.78
N LYS A 38 -7.61 -16.76 -1.59
CA LYS A 38 -7.76 -15.46 -0.91
C LYS A 38 -6.99 -14.36 -1.63
N LEU A 39 -5.77 -14.64 -2.12
CA LEU A 39 -4.99 -13.68 -2.90
C LEU A 39 -5.70 -13.28 -4.19
N ASP A 40 -6.31 -14.24 -4.89
CA ASP A 40 -7.08 -13.95 -6.11
C ASP A 40 -8.28 -13.03 -5.82
N ARG A 41 -9.05 -13.31 -4.75
CA ARG A 41 -10.18 -12.46 -4.34
C ARG A 41 -9.75 -11.04 -3.95
N ILE A 42 -8.61 -10.90 -3.30
CA ILE A 42 -8.05 -9.59 -2.94
C ILE A 42 -7.67 -8.84 -4.23
N ASN A 43 -7.01 -9.51 -5.17
CA ASN A 43 -6.61 -8.91 -6.44
C ASN A 43 -7.83 -8.47 -7.27
N ASP A 44 -8.87 -9.29 -7.34
CA ASP A 44 -10.14 -8.94 -8.00
C ASP A 44 -10.82 -7.75 -7.33
N SER A 45 -10.80 -7.70 -5.99
CA SER A 45 -11.36 -6.59 -5.22
C SER A 45 -10.59 -5.30 -5.47
N ILE A 46 -9.25 -5.34 -5.50
CA ILE A 46 -8.39 -4.19 -5.84
C ILE A 46 -8.68 -3.72 -7.27
N LYS A 47 -8.77 -4.65 -8.24
CA LYS A 47 -9.10 -4.33 -9.62
C LYS A 47 -10.44 -3.60 -9.71
N LYS A 48 -11.46 -4.10 -9.01
CA LYS A 48 -12.80 -3.49 -8.95
C LYS A 48 -12.77 -2.10 -8.29
N ILE A 49 -11.99 -1.91 -7.23
CA ILE A 49 -11.80 -0.59 -6.59
C ILE A 49 -11.13 0.38 -7.57
N ASN A 50 -10.08 -0.05 -8.27
CA ASN A 50 -9.36 0.78 -9.25
C ASN A 50 -10.23 1.15 -10.46
N THR A 51 -11.11 0.25 -10.94
CA THR A 51 -12.03 0.55 -12.04
C THR A 51 -13.22 1.41 -11.61
N ASN A 52 -13.67 1.31 -10.35
CA ASN A 52 -14.77 2.12 -9.81
C ASN A 52 -14.29 3.48 -9.22
N SER A 53 -12.99 3.68 -9.06
CA SER A 53 -12.40 5.00 -8.73
C SER A 53 -12.37 5.95 -9.94
N GLY A 54 -12.89 5.51 -11.10
CA GLY A 54 -13.18 6.35 -12.25
C GLY A 54 -14.37 7.30 -12.04
N SER A 55 -14.47 7.97 -10.89
CA SER A 55 -14.99 9.32 -10.95
C SER A 55 -13.91 10.12 -11.66
N LYS A 56 -14.13 10.42 -12.95
CA LYS A 56 -13.54 11.61 -13.57
C LYS A 56 -14.06 12.79 -12.76
N GLY A 57 -13.48 12.99 -11.57
CA GLY A 57 -13.62 14.23 -10.85
C GLY A 57 -13.18 15.29 -11.83
N ASN A 58 -14.08 16.22 -12.14
CA ASN A 58 -13.71 17.41 -12.87
C ASN A 58 -12.38 17.90 -12.28
N PRO A 59 -11.32 18.07 -13.09
CA PRO A 59 -10.06 18.54 -12.56
C PRO A 59 -10.36 19.80 -11.78
N LYS A 60 -10.12 19.75 -10.45
CA LYS A 60 -10.27 20.93 -9.61
C LYS A 60 -9.37 21.99 -10.26
N PRO A 61 -9.86 23.20 -10.55
CA PRO A 61 -9.05 24.22 -11.19
C PRO A 61 -7.74 24.34 -10.42
N GLN A 62 -6.63 24.12 -11.11
CA GLN A 62 -5.32 24.33 -10.54
C GLN A 62 -5.20 25.83 -10.26
N ALA A 63 -4.87 26.20 -9.02
CA ALA A 63 -4.63 27.61 -8.69
C ALA A 63 -3.47 28.11 -9.56
N ASP A 64 -3.67 29.21 -10.27
CA ASP A 64 -2.62 29.86 -11.04
C ASP A 64 -1.66 30.56 -10.07
N PRO A 65 -0.37 30.16 -10.01
CA PRO A 65 0.62 30.81 -9.15
C PRO A 65 0.81 32.30 -9.45
N ASN A 66 0.41 32.76 -10.64
CA ASN A 66 0.54 34.15 -11.09
C ASN A 66 -0.79 34.90 -11.08
N ALA A 67 -1.85 34.34 -10.49
CA ALA A 67 -3.13 35.03 -10.38
C ALA A 67 -2.96 36.33 -9.55
N VAL A 68 -3.26 37.46 -10.19
CA VAL A 68 -3.22 38.78 -9.55
C VAL A 68 -4.58 39.06 -8.90
N TYR A 69 -4.60 39.20 -7.58
CA TYR A 69 -5.79 39.55 -6.81
C TYR A 69 -5.69 40.98 -6.31
N ASN A 70 -6.74 41.78 -6.56
CA ASN A 70 -6.81 43.13 -6.03
C ASN A 70 -7.26 43.08 -4.55
N ILE A 71 -6.32 43.26 -3.62
CA ILE A 71 -6.60 43.26 -2.18
C ILE A 71 -6.84 44.71 -1.72
N PRO A 72 -8.04 45.04 -1.19
CA PRO A 72 -8.32 46.39 -0.72
C PRO A 72 -7.53 46.69 0.57
N VAL A 73 -6.85 47.84 0.60
CA VAL A 73 -6.08 48.30 1.78
C VAL A 73 -6.98 48.72 2.96
N SER A 74 -8.25 49.06 2.71
CA SER A 74 -9.26 49.42 3.72
C SER A 74 -8.72 50.38 4.80
N GLY A 75 -8.99 50.10 6.09
CA GLY A 75 -8.52 50.88 7.25
C GLY A 75 -7.10 50.55 7.73
N SER A 76 -6.27 49.91 6.91
CA SER A 76 -4.88 49.61 7.29
C SER A 76 -4.04 50.88 7.41
N VAL A 77 -3.08 50.89 8.33
CA VAL A 77 -2.12 51.99 8.44
C VAL A 77 -1.21 51.97 7.21
N VAL A 78 -1.23 53.06 6.43
CA VAL A 78 -0.38 53.24 5.24
C VAL A 78 0.56 54.41 5.47
N LYS A 79 1.85 54.21 5.20
CA LYS A 79 2.88 55.26 5.23
C LYS A 79 3.61 55.28 3.89
N GLY A 80 3.53 56.39 3.17
CA GLY A 80 4.12 56.56 1.84
C GLY A 80 3.12 57.03 0.79
N ASP A 81 3.48 56.91 -0.49
CA ASP A 81 2.61 57.24 -1.63
C ASP A 81 1.42 56.26 -1.72
N LYS A 82 0.21 56.78 -1.90
CA LYS A 82 -1.02 56.00 -2.06
C LYS A 82 -1.01 55.16 -3.34
N ASN A 83 -0.28 55.58 -4.37
CA ASN A 83 -0.18 54.91 -5.66
C ASN A 83 1.12 54.09 -5.81
N ALA A 84 1.83 53.83 -4.71
CA ALA A 84 3.03 53.01 -4.75
C ALA A 84 2.72 51.61 -5.30
N PRO A 85 3.56 51.05 -6.20
CA PRO A 85 3.36 49.71 -6.75
C PRO A 85 3.55 48.59 -5.71
N VAL A 86 4.19 48.88 -4.58
CA VAL A 86 4.45 47.95 -3.49
C VAL A 86 4.20 48.65 -2.15
N THR A 87 3.46 47.98 -1.27
CA THR A 87 3.19 48.43 0.12
C THR A 87 3.79 47.43 1.10
N ILE A 88 4.61 47.90 2.04
CA ILE A 88 5.21 47.07 3.11
C ILE A 88 4.56 47.44 4.44
N THR A 89 3.96 46.47 5.12
CA THR A 89 3.35 46.65 6.45
C THR A 89 4.18 45.94 7.51
N TYR A 90 4.65 46.68 8.51
CA TYR A 90 5.30 46.11 9.69
C TYR A 90 4.26 45.93 10.80
N PHE A 91 4.21 44.74 11.40
CA PHE A 91 3.38 44.48 12.58
C PHE A 91 4.22 43.79 13.66
N THR A 92 3.91 44.10 14.92
CA THR A 92 4.50 43.47 16.11
C THR A 92 3.36 43.03 17.01
N ASP A 93 3.34 41.76 17.40
CA ASP A 93 2.40 41.22 18.37
C ASP A 93 3.09 41.15 19.74
N PHE A 94 2.50 41.79 20.75
CA PHE A 94 2.98 41.72 22.12
C PHE A 94 2.09 40.73 22.87
N GLN A 95 2.65 39.59 23.27
CA GLN A 95 2.00 38.66 24.20
C GLN A 95 2.10 39.15 25.64
#